data_AF-G2PE15-F1
#
_entry.id   AF-G2PE15-F1
#
_cell.length_a   1.000
_cell.length_b   1.000
_cell.length_c   1.000
_cell.angle_alpha   90.00
_cell.angle_beta   90.00
_cell.angle_gamma   90.00
#
_symmetry.space_group_name_H-M   'P 1'
#
loop_
_entity.id
_entity.type
_entity.pdbx_description
1 polymer ?
#
loop_
_entity_poly.entity_id
_entity_poly.type
_entity_poly.pdbx_seq_one_letter_code
_entity_poly.pdbx_strand_id
1 'polypeptide(L)' 'MSSEQCPSCGGQLAVNQDGWKICHSCGYASPPGVVPAPSLPARS' A
#
# COMPACT_ATOMS: atom_id res chain seq x y z
N MET A 1 13.98 -10.26 -6.35
CA MET A 1 12.57 -10.06 -5.92
C MET A 1 12.62 -9.06 -4.76
N SER A 2 12.17 -7.81 -4.95
CA SER A 2 12.13 -6.82 -3.86
C SER A 2 10.90 -7.08 -2.98
N SER A 3 11.11 -7.57 -1.76
CA SER A 3 10.06 -7.53 -0.73
C SER A 3 9.95 -6.09 -0.23
N GLU A 4 8.79 -5.47 -0.46
CA GLU A 4 8.51 -4.14 0.04
C GLU A 4 8.60 -4.15 1.58
N GLN A 5 9.40 -3.25 2.14
CA GLN A 5 9.56 -3.12 3.59
C GLN A 5 8.56 -2.12 4.15
N CYS A 6 8.10 -2.38 5.38
CA CYS A 6 7.19 -1.51 6.10
C CYS A 6 7.88 -0.17 6.37
N PRO A 7 7.33 0.95 5.89
CA PRO A 7 7.95 2.27 6.07
C PRO A 7 7.97 2.71 7.54
N SER A 8 7.13 2.11 8.40
CA SER A 8 7.03 2.47 9.81
C SER A 8 8.03 1.73 10.70
N CYS A 9 8.51 0.54 10.34
CA CYS A 9 9.33 -0.29 11.23
C CYS A 9 10.42 -1.12 10.52
N GLY A 10 10.46 -1.11 9.18
CA GLY A 10 11.39 -1.92 8.39
C GLY A 10 11.03 -3.40 8.29
N GLY A 11 9.94 -3.85 8.95
CA GLY A 11 9.46 -5.23 8.87
C GLY A 11 8.94 -5.62 7.48
N GLN A 12 8.72 -6.91 7.23
CA GLN A 12 8.21 -7.37 5.94
C GLN A 12 6.72 -7.07 5.78
N LEU A 13 6.32 -6.55 4.62
CA LEU A 13 4.92 -6.39 4.25
C LEU A 13 4.38 -7.65 3.55
N ALA A 14 3.17 -8.05 3.91
CA ALA A 14 2.41 -9.10 3.24
C ALA A 14 1.20 -8.48 2.53
N VAL A 15 0.81 -9.04 1.39
CA VAL A 15 -0.42 -8.62 0.68
C VAL A 15 -1.55 -9.57 1.06
N ASN A 16 -2.67 -9.04 1.55
CA ASN A 16 -3.85 -9.85 1.86
C ASN A 16 -4.71 -10.11 0.60
N GLN A 17 -5.81 -10.87 0.76
CA GLN A 17 -6.72 -11.21 -0.35
C GLN A 17 -7.39 -9.98 -0.98
N ASP A 18 -7.60 -8.91 -0.20
CA ASP A 18 -8.14 -7.63 -0.67
C ASP A 18 -7.09 -6.75 -1.38
N GLY A 19 -5.85 -7.21 -1.49
CA GLY A 19 -4.73 -6.47 -2.08
C GLY A 19 -4.07 -5.45 -1.14
N TRP A 20 -4.43 -5.44 0.13
CA TRP A 20 -3.83 -4.53 1.13
C TRP A 20 -2.44 -4.99 1.53
N LYS A 21 -1.52 -4.04 1.68
CA LYS A 21 -0.18 -4.27 2.25
C LYS A 21 -0.27 -4.15 3.76
N ILE A 22 -0.09 -5.25 4.47
CA ILE A 22 -0.18 -5.35 5.94
C ILE A 22 1.20 -5.72 6.52
N CYS A 23 1.60 -5.05 7.60
CA CYS A 23 2.78 -5.40 8.39
C CYS A 23 2.35 -6.05 9.71
N HIS A 24 2.62 -7.34 9.87
CA HIS A 24 2.30 -8.08 11.11
C HIS A 24 3.19 -7.68 12.30
N SER A 25 4.33 -7.02 12.08
CA SER A 25 5.25 -6.62 13.15
C SER A 25 4.77 -5.40 13.93
N CYS A 26 4.12 -4.43 13.27
CA CYS A 26 3.70 -3.17 13.90
C CYS A 26 2.24 -2.78 13.65
N GLY A 27 1.49 -3.56 12.86
CA GLY A 27 0.09 -3.27 12.54
C GLY A 27 -0.13 -2.23 11.44
N TYR A 28 0.93 -1.86 10.69
CA TYR A 28 0.78 -0.96 9.54
C TYR A 28 -0.07 -1.60 8.45
N ALA A 29 -1.00 -0.84 7.87
CA ALA A 29 -1.86 -1.27 6.77
C ALA A 29 -1.92 -0.17 5.70
N SER A 30 -1.72 -0.53 4.45
CA SER A 30 -1.93 0.34 3.29
C SER A 30 -2.90 -0.31 2.31
N PRO A 31 -3.86 0.45 1.77
CA PRO A 31 -4.76 -0.07 0.76
C PRO A 31 -3.98 -0.52 -0.49
N PRO A 32 -4.53 -1.44 -1.31
CA PRO A 32 -4.00 -1.69 -2.64
C PRO A 32 -3.86 -0.34 -3.33
N GLY A 33 -2.70 -0.08 -3.92
CA GLY A 33 -2.40 1.21 -4.53
C GLY A 33 -3.55 1.61 -5.44
N VAL A 34 -4.38 2.54 -4.96
CA VAL A 34 -5.29 3.26 -5.83
C VAL A 34 -4.33 4.00 -6.73
N VAL A 35 -4.17 3.52 -7.96
CA VAL A 35 -3.69 4.39 -9.03
C VAL A 35 -4.54 5.64 -8.87
N PRO A 36 -3.94 6.82 -8.59
CA PRO A 36 -4.71 8.04 -8.62
C PRO A 36 -5.40 7.99 -9.97
N ALA A 37 -6.73 8.01 -9.98
CA ALA A 37 -7.44 8.16 -11.24
C ALA A 37 -6.74 9.33 -11.95
N PRO A 38 -6.30 9.18 -13.21
CA PRO A 38 -5.69 10.29 -13.92
C PRO A 38 -6.63 11.45 -13.73
N SER A 39 -6.13 12.51 -13.10
CA SER A 39 -6.90 13.68 -12.72
C SER A 39 -7.66 14.11 -13.97
N LEU A 40 -8.94 13.75 -14.06
CA LEU A 40 -9.80 14.29 -15.10
C LEU A 40 -9.67 15.80 -14.92
N PRO A 41 -9.24 16.56 -15.96
CA PRO A 41 -9.10 18.00 -15.79
C PRO A 41 -10.48 18.50 -15.35
N ALA A 42 -10.50 19.14 -14.18
CA ALA A 42 -11.71 19.75 -13.65
C ALA A 42 -12.26 20.67 -14.75
N ARG A 43 -13.37 20.26 -15.37
CA ARG A 43 -14.01 21.03 -16.44
C ARG A 43 -14.56 22.30 -15.78
N SER A 44 -13.93 23.43 -16.12
CA SER A 44 -14.32 24.78 -15.71
C SER A 44 -15.68 25.16 -16.27
#